data_AF-A0ABD6D818-F1
#
_entry.id   AF-A0ABD6D818-F1
#
_cell.length_a   1.000
_cell.length_b   1.000
_cell.length_c   1.000
_cell.angle_alpha   90.00
_cell.angle_beta   90.00
_cell.angle_gamma   90.00
#
_symmetry.space_group_name_H-M   'P 1'
#
loop_
_entity.id
_entity.type
_entity.pdbx_description
1 polymer ?
#
loop_
_entity_poly.entity_id
_entity_poly.type
_entity_poly.pdbx_seq_one_letter_code
_entity_poly.pdbx_strand_id
1 'polypeptide(L)'
;MVTKDQTEGRLQTHLTSVKEDLMTGVSYMIPFVTIGGIFLALGFMIGDTQEVFDQTGTLGWYFAQIGNLGLTIMIPVLGGYIAYAIADKPGLAPGFILAYAIQQPGIIDAAGAAVGIAADGAVAGFLGAIVAGLLAGYVARWMKGWNVPSVIKPMMPILVIPVLTTALLAPVVIFVLGVPIALVDAFLTSTLEGMRGANAVLLGLILGGMMAVDMGGPVNKVAYVFGTVLVADGIYGPMAAVMIAGMTPPLGLALSYFIAPQKYPEEMRESAVAAVPMGFSFITEGAIPFAAADPLRVIPSIVVGSATAGAAAMGLGVTMPAPHGGVWVIILSSSILGFLACIALGAAVTAVMVTLLKSDHTEETESTTTTGSTA
;
A
#
# COMPACT_ATOMS: atom_id res chain seq x y z
N MET A 1 13.31 -38.02 -13.59
CA MET A 1 12.60 -38.06 -12.29
C MET A 1 13.03 -36.82 -11.53
N VAL A 2 12.16 -35.82 -11.37
CA VAL A 2 12.50 -34.60 -10.61
C VAL A 2 12.47 -34.98 -9.13
N THR A 3 13.57 -34.73 -8.40
CA THR A 3 13.62 -35.04 -6.97
C THR A 3 12.73 -34.09 -6.18
N LYS A 4 12.23 -34.53 -5.02
CA LYS A 4 11.37 -33.70 -4.15
C LYS A 4 12.00 -32.33 -3.84
N ASP A 5 13.32 -32.33 -3.63
CA ASP A 5 14.14 -31.16 -3.36
C ASP A 5 14.21 -30.18 -4.56
N GLN A 6 14.26 -30.70 -5.79
CA GLN A 6 14.20 -29.88 -7.01
C GLN A 6 12.82 -29.28 -7.25
N THR A 7 11.76 -29.97 -6.84
CA THR A 7 10.37 -29.46 -6.91
C THR A 7 10.14 -28.37 -5.88
N GLU A 8 10.60 -28.56 -4.64
CA GLU A 8 10.51 -27.56 -3.57
C GLU A 8 11.31 -26.29 -3.91
N GLY A 9 12.54 -26.44 -4.44
CA GLY A 9 13.34 -25.30 -4.89
C GLY A 9 12.68 -24.52 -6.05
N ARG A 10 12.12 -25.20 -7.05
CA ARG A 10 11.38 -24.56 -8.15
C ARG A 10 10.13 -23.84 -7.69
N LEU A 11 9.40 -24.42 -6.74
CA LEU A 11 8.19 -23.81 -6.18
C LEU A 11 8.55 -22.54 -5.42
N GLN A 12 9.60 -22.56 -4.59
CA GLN A 12 10.07 -21.38 -3.88
C GLN A 12 10.50 -20.27 -4.84
N THR A 13 11.28 -20.58 -5.88
CA THR A 13 11.67 -19.59 -6.89
C THR A 13 10.46 -18.98 -7.60
N HIS A 14 9.45 -19.80 -7.95
CA HIS A 14 8.24 -19.30 -8.60
C HIS A 14 7.41 -18.42 -7.68
N LEU A 15 7.26 -18.78 -6.40
CA LEU A 15 6.53 -17.97 -5.41
C LEU A 15 7.22 -16.62 -5.18
N THR A 16 8.56 -16.61 -5.11
CA THR A 16 9.34 -15.37 -5.00
C THR A 16 9.15 -14.49 -6.23
N SER A 17 9.20 -15.06 -7.44
CA SER A 17 8.95 -14.32 -8.68
C SER A 17 7.56 -13.68 -8.71
N VAL A 18 6.51 -14.43 -8.38
CA VAL A 18 5.13 -13.88 -8.36
C VAL A 18 5.01 -12.75 -7.33
N LYS A 19 5.62 -12.90 -6.15
CA LYS A 19 5.65 -11.83 -5.15
C LYS A 19 6.34 -10.58 -5.70
N GLU A 20 7.49 -10.73 -6.36
CA GLU A 20 8.20 -9.61 -6.98
C GLU A 20 7.37 -8.93 -8.08
N ASP A 21 6.65 -9.71 -8.89
CA ASP A 21 5.76 -9.20 -9.94
C ASP A 21 4.63 -8.34 -9.34
N LEU A 22 4.00 -8.83 -8.26
CA LEU A 22 2.96 -8.09 -7.52
C LEU A 22 3.51 -6.83 -6.86
N MET A 23 4.66 -6.93 -6.19
CA MET A 23 5.30 -5.80 -5.53
C MET A 23 5.77 -4.73 -6.54
N THR A 24 6.13 -5.14 -7.76
CA THR A 24 6.42 -4.23 -8.87
C THR A 24 5.17 -3.42 -9.21
N GLY A 25 4.04 -4.09 -9.44
CA GLY A 25 2.75 -3.43 -9.68
C GLY A 25 2.38 -2.41 -8.61
N VAL A 26 2.46 -2.82 -7.34
CA VAL A 26 2.22 -1.94 -6.18
C VAL A 26 3.14 -0.73 -6.21
N SER A 27 4.44 -0.92 -6.41
CA SER A 27 5.42 0.17 -6.33
C SER A 27 5.20 1.21 -7.44
N TYR A 28 4.81 0.79 -8.64
CA TYR A 28 4.47 1.72 -9.74
C TYR A 28 3.10 2.38 -9.58
N MET A 29 2.18 1.79 -8.80
CA MET A 29 0.89 2.39 -8.47
C MET A 29 1.01 3.53 -7.45
N ILE A 30 1.90 3.42 -6.45
CA ILE A 30 2.04 4.39 -5.34
C ILE A 30 2.16 5.86 -5.81
N PRO A 31 2.98 6.22 -6.82
CA PRO A 31 3.07 7.62 -7.27
C PRO A 31 1.73 8.21 -7.73
N PHE A 32 0.85 7.40 -8.35
CA PHE A 32 -0.48 7.84 -8.78
C PHE A 32 -1.39 8.08 -7.59
N VAL A 33 -1.29 7.22 -6.58
CA VAL A 33 -2.00 7.35 -5.30
C VAL A 33 -1.58 8.63 -4.59
N THR A 34 -0.28 8.92 -4.54
CA THR A 34 0.27 10.13 -3.94
C THR A 34 -0.25 11.39 -4.61
N ILE A 35 -0.18 11.46 -5.95
CA ILE A 35 -0.73 12.58 -6.71
C ILE A 35 -2.24 12.70 -6.45
N GLY A 36 -2.97 11.58 -6.56
CA GLY A 36 -4.41 11.51 -6.36
C GLY A 36 -4.85 12.05 -5.00
N GLY A 37 -4.25 11.52 -3.92
CA GLY A 37 -4.56 11.91 -2.56
C GLY A 37 -4.25 13.37 -2.24
N ILE A 38 -3.07 13.87 -2.63
CA ILE A 38 -2.65 15.24 -2.33
C ILE A 38 -3.49 16.26 -3.11
N PHE A 39 -3.73 16.02 -4.40
CA PHE A 39 -4.55 16.94 -5.20
C PHE A 39 -6.00 16.93 -4.76
N LEU A 40 -6.55 15.76 -4.39
CA LEU A 40 -7.90 15.68 -3.82
C LEU A 40 -7.98 16.46 -2.51
N ALA A 41 -6.96 16.35 -1.65
CA ALA A 41 -6.86 17.13 -0.42
C ALA A 41 -6.88 18.64 -0.67
N LEU A 42 -6.07 19.11 -1.62
CA LEU A 42 -6.04 20.52 -2.01
C LEU A 42 -7.38 21.00 -2.58
N GLY A 43 -8.06 20.14 -3.34
CA GLY A 43 -9.39 20.43 -3.86
C GLY A 43 -10.38 20.72 -2.73
N PHE A 44 -10.41 19.86 -1.72
CA PHE A 44 -11.25 20.02 -0.54
C PHE A 44 -10.80 21.14 0.42
N MET A 45 -9.52 21.53 0.41
CA MET A 45 -9.03 22.70 1.16
C MET A 45 -9.57 24.01 0.62
N ILE A 46 -9.62 24.11 -0.70
CA ILE A 46 -9.89 25.36 -1.43
C ILE A 46 -11.38 25.46 -1.77
N GLY A 47 -12.00 24.33 -2.11
CA GLY A 47 -13.42 24.24 -2.45
C GLY A 47 -14.28 23.76 -1.27
N ASP A 48 -15.59 23.71 -1.51
CA ASP A 48 -16.52 23.12 -0.55
C ASP A 48 -16.39 21.59 -0.54
N THR A 49 -16.14 21.00 0.63
CA THR A 49 -15.92 19.55 0.77
C THR A 49 -17.06 18.66 0.26
N GLN A 50 -18.30 19.18 0.25
CA GLN A 50 -19.49 18.43 -0.18
C GLN A 50 -19.80 18.68 -1.66
N GLU A 51 -19.55 19.89 -2.15
CA GLU A 51 -19.96 20.32 -3.49
C GLU A 51 -18.78 20.50 -4.47
N VAL A 52 -17.53 20.19 -4.08
CA VAL A 52 -16.33 20.49 -4.90
C VAL A 52 -16.45 19.94 -6.33
N PHE A 53 -17.10 18.79 -6.51
CA PHE A 53 -17.26 18.14 -7.81
C PHE A 53 -18.36 18.77 -8.65
N ASP A 54 -19.33 19.46 -8.03
CA ASP A 54 -20.42 20.16 -8.70
C ASP A 54 -20.03 21.59 -9.11
N GLN A 55 -19.06 22.19 -8.43
CA GLN A 55 -18.56 23.55 -8.67
C GLN A 55 -17.56 23.62 -9.84
N THR A 56 -17.99 23.15 -11.02
CA THR A 56 -17.17 23.07 -12.24
C THR A 56 -16.53 24.42 -12.60
N GLY A 57 -15.24 24.41 -12.94
CA GLY A 57 -14.48 25.60 -13.33
C GLY A 57 -13.86 26.38 -12.17
N THR A 58 -14.13 25.99 -10.91
CA THR A 58 -13.42 26.54 -9.75
C THR A 58 -12.03 25.91 -9.57
N LEU A 59 -11.19 26.58 -8.78
CA LEU A 59 -9.86 26.06 -8.44
C LEU A 59 -9.95 24.78 -7.57
N GLY A 60 -10.91 24.72 -6.64
CA GLY A 60 -11.17 23.53 -5.82
C GLY A 60 -11.57 22.33 -6.68
N TRP A 61 -12.51 22.53 -7.61
CA TRP A 61 -12.89 21.52 -8.59
C TRP A 61 -11.70 21.03 -9.42
N TYR A 62 -10.87 21.95 -9.93
CA TYR A 62 -9.68 21.59 -10.71
C TYR A 62 -8.76 20.62 -9.95
N PHE A 63 -8.41 20.96 -8.71
CA PHE A 63 -7.56 20.09 -7.88
C PHE A 63 -8.25 18.76 -7.54
N ALA A 64 -9.54 18.79 -7.17
CA ALA A 64 -10.32 17.58 -6.87
C ALA A 64 -10.41 16.63 -8.07
N GLN A 65 -10.58 17.16 -9.29
CA GLN A 65 -10.61 16.36 -10.52
C GLN A 65 -9.27 15.68 -10.80
N ILE A 66 -8.15 16.39 -10.69
CA ILE A 66 -6.82 15.77 -10.83
C ILE A 66 -6.62 14.68 -9.77
N GLY A 67 -7.07 14.94 -8.54
CA GLY A 67 -7.04 13.96 -7.46
C GLY A 67 -7.81 12.69 -7.80
N ASN A 68 -9.07 12.85 -8.22
CA ASN A 68 -9.96 11.75 -8.60
C ASN A 68 -9.40 10.92 -9.78
N LEU A 69 -8.83 11.58 -10.79
CA LEU A 69 -8.18 10.90 -11.91
C LEU A 69 -7.01 10.04 -11.44
N GLY A 70 -6.16 10.55 -10.54
CA GLY A 70 -5.02 9.82 -9.98
C GLY A 70 -5.44 8.55 -9.24
N LEU A 71 -6.50 8.64 -8.42
CA LEU A 71 -7.05 7.48 -7.71
C LEU A 71 -7.73 6.49 -8.66
N THR A 72 -8.43 6.97 -9.69
CA THR A 72 -9.12 6.11 -10.68
C THR A 72 -8.13 5.26 -11.47
N ILE A 73 -7.01 5.84 -11.91
CA ILE A 73 -6.04 5.12 -12.76
C ILE A 73 -5.07 4.23 -11.98
N MET A 74 -5.06 4.28 -10.64
CA MET A 74 -4.15 3.48 -9.82
C MET A 74 -4.39 1.97 -10.02
N ILE A 75 -5.65 1.53 -10.12
CA ILE A 75 -6.02 0.11 -10.30
C ILE A 75 -5.58 -0.41 -11.69
N PRO A 76 -5.83 0.30 -12.80
CA PRO A 76 -5.25 -0.04 -14.11
C PRO A 76 -3.72 -0.07 -14.13
N VAL A 77 -3.07 0.89 -13.47
CA VAL A 77 -1.60 0.95 -13.36
C VAL A 77 -1.07 -0.29 -12.67
N LEU A 78 -1.69 -0.72 -11.56
CA LEU A 78 -1.32 -1.96 -10.88
C LEU A 78 -1.34 -3.15 -11.83
N GLY A 79 -2.46 -3.40 -12.53
CA GLY A 79 -2.58 -4.54 -13.44
C GLY A 79 -1.59 -4.47 -14.61
N GLY A 80 -1.39 -3.27 -15.18
CA GLY A 80 -0.40 -3.03 -16.23
C GLY A 80 1.04 -3.31 -15.79
N TYR A 81 1.42 -2.87 -14.60
CA TYR A 81 2.79 -3.05 -14.09
C TYR A 81 3.07 -4.44 -13.53
N ILE A 82 2.05 -5.18 -13.08
CA ILE A 82 2.17 -6.63 -12.84
C ILE A 82 2.48 -7.35 -14.17
N ALA A 83 1.72 -7.05 -15.23
CA ALA A 83 1.95 -7.65 -16.55
C ALA A 83 3.32 -7.27 -17.12
N TYR A 84 3.75 -6.02 -16.89
CA TYR A 84 5.07 -5.53 -17.25
C TYR A 84 6.19 -6.27 -16.51
N ALA A 85 6.04 -6.54 -15.21
CA ALA A 85 7.06 -7.27 -14.44
C ALA A 85 7.31 -8.67 -15.04
N ILE A 86 6.26 -9.33 -15.53
CA ILE A 86 6.34 -10.69 -16.10
C ILE A 86 6.83 -10.69 -17.56
N ALA A 87 6.41 -9.72 -18.37
CA ALA A 87 6.57 -9.75 -19.83
C ALA A 87 7.23 -8.52 -20.45
N ASP A 88 7.74 -7.59 -19.65
CA ASP A 88 8.22 -6.26 -20.06
C ASP A 88 7.16 -5.44 -20.82
N LYS A 89 7.61 -4.48 -21.64
CA LYS A 89 6.79 -3.57 -22.45
C LYS A 89 5.62 -4.24 -23.21
N PRO A 90 5.76 -5.44 -23.82
CA PRO A 90 4.66 -6.10 -24.52
C PRO A 90 3.45 -6.47 -23.65
N GLY A 91 3.64 -6.72 -22.35
CA GLY A 91 2.56 -7.06 -21.42
C GLY A 91 1.85 -5.84 -20.81
N LEU A 92 2.48 -4.67 -20.85
CA LEU A 92 2.01 -3.46 -20.16
C LEU A 92 0.61 -3.02 -20.65
N ALA A 93 0.45 -2.81 -21.96
CA ALA A 93 -0.82 -2.31 -22.51
C ALA A 93 -1.98 -3.32 -22.31
N PRO A 94 -1.82 -4.63 -22.58
CA PRO A 94 -2.84 -5.63 -22.29
C PRO A 94 -3.25 -5.65 -20.81
N GLY A 95 -2.27 -5.68 -19.89
CA GLY A 95 -2.55 -5.69 -18.46
C GLY A 95 -3.35 -4.46 -18.01
N PHE A 96 -2.96 -3.29 -18.49
CA PHE A 96 -3.63 -2.03 -18.18
C PHE A 96 -5.07 -2.00 -18.72
N ILE A 97 -5.27 -2.32 -20.00
CA ILE A 97 -6.58 -2.27 -20.65
C ILE A 97 -7.53 -3.29 -20.02
N LEU A 98 -7.08 -4.51 -19.75
CA LEU A 98 -7.91 -5.55 -19.15
C LEU A 98 -8.30 -5.19 -17.71
N ALA A 99 -7.35 -4.68 -16.91
CA ALA A 99 -7.64 -4.19 -15.56
C ALA A 99 -8.60 -2.99 -15.56
N TYR A 100 -8.47 -2.08 -16.52
CA TYR A 100 -9.38 -0.94 -16.64
C TYR A 100 -10.78 -1.34 -17.13
N ALA A 101 -10.87 -2.30 -18.05
CA ALA A 101 -12.14 -2.77 -18.60
C ALA A 101 -13.06 -3.35 -17.52
N ILE A 102 -12.51 -4.15 -16.60
CA ILE A 102 -13.26 -4.72 -15.48
C ILE A 102 -13.50 -3.74 -14.31
N GLN A 103 -12.97 -2.52 -14.43
CA GLN A 103 -13.29 -1.40 -13.54
C GLN A 103 -14.45 -0.54 -14.10
N GLN A 104 -14.96 -0.85 -15.30
CA GLN A 104 -16.11 -0.14 -15.87
C GLN A 104 -17.41 -0.86 -15.48
N PRO A 105 -18.29 -0.24 -14.66
CA PRO A 105 -19.55 -0.85 -14.25
C PRO A 105 -20.39 -1.31 -15.44
N GLY A 106 -20.50 -0.46 -16.48
CA GLY A 106 -21.28 -0.79 -17.68
C GLY A 106 -20.74 -1.99 -18.48
N ILE A 107 -19.43 -2.28 -18.43
CA ILE A 107 -18.86 -3.48 -19.06
C ILE A 107 -19.22 -4.72 -18.24
N ILE A 108 -19.09 -4.64 -16.91
CA ILE A 108 -19.40 -5.75 -16.00
C ILE A 108 -20.90 -6.07 -16.00
N ASP A 109 -21.78 -5.06 -15.99
CA ASP A 109 -23.22 -5.25 -16.08
C ASP A 109 -23.63 -5.88 -17.42
N ALA A 110 -23.05 -5.42 -18.53
CA ALA A 110 -23.30 -6.02 -19.85
C ALA A 110 -22.82 -7.46 -19.94
N ALA A 111 -21.64 -7.75 -19.35
CA ALA A 111 -21.12 -9.10 -19.26
C ALA A 111 -22.00 -10.00 -18.37
N GLY A 112 -22.45 -9.48 -17.24
CA GLY A 112 -23.37 -10.13 -16.32
C GLY A 112 -24.69 -10.49 -16.99
N ALA A 113 -25.31 -9.54 -17.69
CA ALA A 113 -26.52 -9.77 -18.47
C ALA A 113 -26.34 -10.88 -19.52
N ALA A 114 -25.18 -10.93 -20.18
CA ALA A 114 -24.86 -11.97 -21.17
C ALA A 114 -24.73 -13.37 -20.55
N VAL A 115 -24.28 -13.48 -19.29
CA VAL A 115 -24.13 -14.76 -18.58
C VAL A 115 -25.28 -15.07 -17.61
N GLY A 116 -26.31 -14.21 -17.56
CA GLY A 116 -27.49 -14.38 -16.71
C GLY A 116 -27.26 -14.08 -15.22
N ILE A 117 -26.27 -13.25 -14.89
CA ILE A 117 -25.91 -12.87 -13.52
C ILE A 117 -25.95 -11.35 -13.39
N ALA A 118 -26.77 -10.81 -12.50
CA ALA A 118 -26.78 -9.37 -12.23
C ALA A 118 -25.54 -8.96 -11.42
N ALA A 119 -24.86 -7.90 -11.86
CA ALA A 119 -23.70 -7.33 -11.17
C ALA A 119 -24.02 -6.01 -10.44
N ASP A 120 -25.16 -5.38 -10.74
CA ASP A 120 -25.69 -4.20 -10.05
C ASP A 120 -24.68 -3.05 -9.90
N GLY A 121 -23.89 -2.80 -10.95
CA GLY A 121 -22.86 -1.75 -10.96
C GLY A 121 -21.56 -2.13 -10.25
N ALA A 122 -21.41 -3.38 -9.82
CA ALA A 122 -20.17 -3.89 -9.24
C ALA A 122 -19.02 -3.85 -10.26
N VAL A 123 -17.81 -3.75 -9.72
CA VAL A 123 -16.56 -3.71 -10.47
C VAL A 123 -15.61 -4.73 -9.88
N ALA A 124 -14.67 -5.24 -10.66
CA ALA A 124 -13.76 -6.29 -10.19
C ALA A 124 -12.69 -5.78 -9.21
N GLY A 125 -12.55 -4.45 -9.08
CA GLY A 125 -11.68 -3.80 -8.13
C GLY A 125 -10.20 -4.22 -8.26
N PHE A 126 -9.50 -4.13 -7.15
CA PHE A 126 -8.09 -4.53 -7.04
C PHE A 126 -7.86 -6.02 -7.31
N LEU A 127 -8.79 -6.89 -6.88
CA LEU A 127 -8.70 -8.34 -7.12
C LEU A 127 -8.68 -8.64 -8.62
N GLY A 128 -9.58 -7.97 -9.36
CA GLY A 128 -9.63 -8.04 -10.81
C GLY A 128 -8.34 -7.59 -11.45
N ALA A 129 -7.78 -6.46 -11.01
CA ALA A 129 -6.53 -5.94 -11.57
C ALA A 129 -5.33 -6.88 -11.37
N ILE A 130 -5.22 -7.55 -10.22
CA ILE A 130 -4.18 -8.56 -10.00
C ILE A 130 -4.37 -9.73 -10.98
N VAL A 131 -5.58 -10.28 -11.05
CA VAL A 131 -5.87 -11.43 -11.92
C VAL A 131 -5.62 -11.08 -13.39
N ALA A 132 -6.14 -9.93 -13.84
CA ALA A 132 -5.95 -9.45 -15.21
C ALA A 132 -4.47 -9.20 -15.53
N GLY A 133 -3.72 -8.58 -14.61
CA GLY A 133 -2.29 -8.30 -14.77
C GLY A 133 -1.45 -9.58 -14.86
N LEU A 134 -1.69 -10.55 -13.96
CA LEU A 134 -1.00 -11.84 -13.99
C LEU A 134 -1.30 -12.60 -15.30
N LEU A 135 -2.57 -12.71 -15.69
CA LEU A 135 -2.97 -13.38 -16.93
C LEU A 135 -2.34 -12.72 -18.16
N ALA A 136 -2.43 -11.39 -18.25
CA ALA A 136 -1.85 -10.62 -19.35
C ALA A 136 -0.32 -10.81 -19.42
N GLY A 137 0.37 -10.76 -18.27
CA GLY A 137 1.80 -10.99 -18.19
C GLY A 137 2.20 -12.37 -18.67
N TYR A 138 1.58 -13.44 -18.16
CA TYR A 138 1.95 -14.80 -18.54
C TYR A 138 1.59 -15.12 -20.00
N VAL A 139 0.46 -14.66 -20.51
CA VAL A 139 0.09 -14.83 -21.92
C VAL A 139 1.04 -14.06 -22.83
N ALA A 140 1.36 -12.81 -22.51
CA ALA A 140 2.32 -12.02 -23.29
C ALA A 140 3.71 -12.67 -23.29
N ARG A 141 4.18 -13.15 -22.12
CA ARG A 141 5.45 -13.88 -21.99
C ARG A 141 5.46 -15.17 -22.80
N TRP A 142 4.36 -15.92 -22.81
CA TRP A 142 4.22 -17.10 -23.66
C TRP A 142 4.36 -16.76 -25.15
N MET A 143 3.74 -15.68 -25.60
CA MET A 143 3.85 -15.21 -26.99
C MET A 143 5.26 -14.71 -27.35
N LYS A 144 6.01 -14.14 -26.39
CA LYS A 144 7.44 -13.81 -26.60
C LYS A 144 8.29 -15.03 -26.93
N GLY A 145 7.89 -16.21 -26.46
CA GLY A 145 8.58 -17.48 -26.72
C GLY A 145 8.30 -18.09 -28.10
N TRP A 146 7.45 -17.48 -28.92
CA TRP A 146 7.09 -18.04 -30.23
C TRP A 146 8.23 -17.91 -31.25
N ASN A 147 8.50 -19.00 -31.96
CA ASN A 147 9.42 -19.01 -33.09
C ASN A 147 8.75 -18.45 -34.33
N VAL A 148 9.00 -17.16 -34.61
CA VAL A 148 8.44 -16.46 -35.79
C VAL A 148 9.52 -16.12 -36.83
N PRO A 149 9.15 -15.99 -38.12
CA PRO A 149 10.06 -15.53 -39.17
C PRO A 149 10.71 -14.18 -38.85
N SER A 150 11.92 -13.95 -39.36
CA SER A 150 12.69 -12.72 -39.12
C SER A 150 11.93 -11.44 -39.49
N VAL A 151 11.05 -11.51 -40.49
CA VAL A 151 10.20 -10.39 -40.95
C VAL A 151 9.18 -9.96 -39.88
N ILE A 152 8.72 -10.89 -39.03
CA ILE A 152 7.67 -10.63 -38.02
C ILE A 152 8.27 -10.27 -36.66
N LYS A 153 9.51 -10.70 -36.38
CA LYS A 153 10.17 -10.46 -35.07
C LYS A 153 10.09 -9.01 -34.58
N PRO A 154 10.31 -7.97 -35.42
CA PRO A 154 10.21 -6.58 -34.96
C PRO A 154 8.78 -6.16 -34.57
N MET A 155 7.77 -6.77 -35.18
CA MET A 155 6.35 -6.49 -34.91
C MET A 155 5.82 -7.21 -33.68
N MET A 156 6.52 -8.25 -33.20
CA MET A 156 6.10 -9.05 -32.05
C MET A 156 5.83 -8.19 -30.80
N PRO A 157 6.81 -7.45 -30.24
CA PRO A 157 6.60 -6.71 -29.01
C PRO A 157 5.70 -5.48 -29.14
N ILE A 158 5.55 -4.93 -30.34
CA ILE A 158 4.84 -3.66 -30.57
C ILE A 158 3.38 -3.88 -30.96
N LEU A 159 3.10 -4.90 -31.77
CA LEU A 159 1.78 -5.11 -32.37
C LEU A 159 1.21 -6.49 -32.01
N VAL A 160 1.93 -7.56 -32.35
CA VAL A 160 1.37 -8.92 -32.30
C VAL A 160 1.05 -9.32 -30.86
N ILE A 161 2.03 -9.20 -29.95
CA ILE A 161 1.85 -9.62 -28.56
C ILE A 161 0.80 -8.76 -27.86
N PRO A 162 0.84 -7.41 -27.88
CA PRO A 162 -0.18 -6.62 -27.21
C PRO A 162 -1.60 -6.86 -27.74
N VAL A 163 -1.78 -6.90 -29.06
CA VAL A 163 -3.09 -7.08 -29.68
C VAL A 163 -3.64 -8.47 -29.42
N LEU A 164 -2.85 -9.52 -29.66
CA LEU A 164 -3.31 -10.90 -29.47
C LEU A 164 -3.53 -11.24 -27.99
N THR A 165 -2.69 -10.74 -27.08
CA THR A 165 -2.90 -10.95 -25.63
C THR A 165 -4.24 -10.37 -25.21
N THR A 166 -4.52 -9.12 -25.61
CA THR A 166 -5.78 -8.45 -25.30
C THR A 166 -6.97 -9.15 -25.95
N ALA A 167 -6.88 -9.51 -27.24
CA ALA A 167 -7.96 -10.16 -27.96
C ALA A 167 -8.30 -11.56 -27.40
N LEU A 168 -7.28 -12.32 -26.98
CA LEU A 168 -7.45 -13.63 -26.38
C LEU A 168 -8.06 -13.53 -24.98
N LEU A 169 -7.57 -12.59 -24.16
CA LEU A 169 -7.95 -12.50 -22.75
C LEU A 169 -9.20 -11.67 -22.50
N ALA A 170 -9.53 -10.67 -23.32
CA ALA A 170 -10.68 -9.79 -23.06
C ALA A 170 -11.99 -10.57 -22.89
N PRO A 171 -12.34 -11.57 -23.74
CA PRO A 171 -13.55 -12.37 -23.51
C PRO A 171 -13.52 -13.14 -22.19
N VAL A 172 -12.35 -13.70 -21.83
CA VAL A 172 -12.19 -14.49 -20.59
C VAL A 172 -12.26 -13.59 -19.36
N VAL A 173 -11.48 -12.51 -19.35
CA VAL A 173 -11.39 -11.58 -18.23
C VAL A 173 -12.71 -10.84 -18.01
N ILE A 174 -13.44 -10.47 -19.07
CA ILE A 174 -14.70 -9.73 -18.93
C ILE A 174 -15.86 -10.68 -18.59
N PHE A 175 -16.10 -11.73 -19.39
CA PHE A 175 -17.32 -12.53 -19.26
C PHE A 175 -17.20 -13.72 -18.30
N VAL A 176 -16.00 -14.30 -18.17
CA VAL A 176 -15.81 -15.49 -17.33
C VAL A 176 -15.35 -15.10 -15.92
N LEU A 177 -14.40 -14.17 -15.83
CA LEU A 177 -13.77 -13.81 -14.55
C LEU A 177 -14.31 -12.52 -13.94
N GLY A 178 -14.63 -11.52 -14.77
CA GLY A 178 -14.96 -10.17 -14.33
C GLY A 178 -16.16 -10.14 -13.41
N VAL A 179 -17.28 -10.77 -13.81
CA VAL A 179 -18.52 -10.80 -13.02
C VAL A 179 -18.34 -11.53 -11.69
N PRO A 180 -17.81 -12.78 -11.62
CA PRO A 180 -17.57 -13.43 -10.33
C PRO A 180 -16.64 -12.63 -9.41
N ILE A 181 -15.57 -12.05 -9.95
CA ILE A 181 -14.64 -11.26 -9.14
C ILE A 181 -15.31 -9.98 -8.63
N ALA A 182 -16.11 -9.30 -9.45
CA ALA A 182 -16.85 -8.11 -9.04
C ALA A 182 -17.86 -8.40 -7.92
N LEU A 183 -18.52 -9.55 -7.96
CA LEU A 183 -19.43 -9.97 -6.88
C LEU A 183 -18.68 -10.30 -5.59
N VAL A 184 -17.50 -10.94 -5.69
CA VAL A 184 -16.64 -11.17 -4.52
C VAL A 184 -16.17 -9.85 -3.93
N ASP A 185 -15.76 -8.90 -4.78
CA ASP A 185 -15.32 -7.57 -4.36
C ASP A 185 -16.46 -6.83 -3.65
N ALA A 186 -17.65 -6.77 -4.24
CA ALA A 186 -18.86 -6.20 -3.64
C ALA A 186 -19.24 -6.86 -2.30
N PHE A 187 -19.08 -8.17 -2.19
CA PHE A 187 -19.32 -8.89 -0.93
C PHE A 187 -18.28 -8.50 0.14
N LEU A 188 -17.02 -8.38 -0.23
CA LEU A 188 -15.96 -7.96 0.69
C LEU A 188 -16.15 -6.51 1.13
N THR A 189 -16.41 -5.59 0.19
CA THR A 189 -16.63 -4.17 0.50
C THR A 189 -17.83 -3.98 1.42
N SER A 190 -18.97 -4.60 1.13
CA SER A 190 -20.15 -4.55 2.03
C SER A 190 -19.88 -5.13 3.42
N THR A 191 -19.07 -6.20 3.51
CA THR A 191 -18.64 -6.76 4.80
C THR A 191 -17.75 -5.78 5.57
N LEU A 192 -16.84 -5.09 4.88
CA LEU A 192 -15.93 -4.11 5.48
C LEU A 192 -16.69 -2.84 5.92
N GLU A 193 -17.63 -2.32 5.12
CA GLU A 193 -18.49 -1.18 5.46
C GLU A 193 -19.38 -1.45 6.69
N GLY A 194 -19.87 -2.69 6.79
CA GLY A 194 -20.70 -3.15 7.88
C GLY A 194 -19.95 -3.37 9.19
N MET A 195 -18.61 -3.31 9.21
CA MET A 195 -17.84 -3.61 10.42
C MET A 195 -18.06 -2.58 11.53
N ARG A 196 -18.39 -3.09 12.72
CA ARG A 196 -18.55 -2.32 13.96
C ARG A 196 -17.91 -3.06 15.14
N GLY A 197 -17.65 -2.34 16.22
CA GLY A 197 -17.20 -2.91 17.49
C GLY A 197 -15.90 -3.71 17.36
N ALA A 198 -15.87 -4.92 17.92
CA ALA A 198 -14.67 -5.75 18.03
C ALA A 198 -14.02 -6.10 16.68
N ASN A 199 -14.79 -6.31 15.62
CA ASN A 199 -14.25 -6.67 14.30
C ASN A 199 -13.48 -5.49 13.67
N ALA A 200 -14.01 -4.26 13.81
CA ALA A 200 -13.32 -3.06 13.34
C ALA A 200 -12.01 -2.85 14.11
N VAL A 201 -12.04 -3.01 15.44
CA VAL A 201 -10.85 -2.92 16.30
C VAL A 201 -9.81 -3.99 15.93
N LEU A 202 -10.22 -5.22 15.68
CA LEU A 202 -9.33 -6.30 15.26
C LEU A 202 -8.68 -6.01 13.90
N LEU A 203 -9.46 -5.53 12.92
CA LEU A 203 -8.91 -5.11 11.63
C LEU A 203 -7.87 -4.00 11.83
N GLY A 204 -8.19 -2.99 12.64
CA GLY A 204 -7.27 -1.90 12.96
C GLY A 204 -5.99 -2.37 13.64
N LEU A 205 -6.08 -3.37 14.53
CA LEU A 205 -4.95 -4.00 15.19
C LEU A 205 -4.02 -4.68 14.17
N ILE A 206 -4.60 -5.49 13.27
CA ILE A 206 -3.85 -6.22 12.24
C ILE A 206 -3.17 -5.24 11.28
N LEU A 207 -3.93 -4.32 10.70
CA LEU A 207 -3.39 -3.33 9.76
C LEU A 207 -2.34 -2.44 10.41
N GLY A 208 -2.61 -2.00 11.64
CA GLY A 208 -1.69 -1.16 12.39
C GLY A 208 -0.38 -1.88 12.71
N GLY A 209 -0.46 -3.14 13.14
CA GLY A 209 0.73 -3.96 13.37
C GLY A 209 1.55 -4.14 12.10
N MET A 210 0.91 -4.53 10.99
CA MET A 210 1.56 -4.74 9.70
C MET A 210 2.33 -3.50 9.20
N MET A 211 1.80 -2.29 9.44
CA MET A 211 2.47 -1.05 9.06
C MET A 211 3.84 -0.86 9.74
N ALA A 212 4.06 -1.40 10.93
CA ALA A 212 5.30 -1.18 11.67
C ALA A 212 6.34 -2.29 11.52
N VAL A 213 5.94 -3.50 11.08
CA VAL A 213 6.80 -4.71 11.10
C VAL A 213 8.14 -4.49 10.41
N ASP A 214 8.13 -3.89 9.22
CA ASP A 214 9.31 -3.77 8.36
C ASP A 214 9.53 -2.33 7.85
N MET A 215 8.88 -1.34 8.46
CA MET A 215 9.15 0.10 8.32
C MET A 215 9.28 0.59 6.86
N GLY A 216 8.34 0.17 6.00
CA GLY A 216 8.33 0.48 4.56
C GLY A 216 8.65 -0.73 3.66
N GLY A 217 8.90 -1.89 4.27
CA GLY A 217 9.08 -3.16 3.57
C GLY A 217 7.79 -3.77 3.00
N PRO A 218 7.84 -5.02 2.53
CA PRO A 218 6.70 -5.69 1.90
C PRO A 218 5.43 -5.79 2.76
N VAL A 219 5.55 -6.05 4.07
CA VAL A 219 4.39 -6.21 4.97
C VAL A 219 3.68 -4.87 5.16
N ASN A 220 4.43 -3.80 5.40
CA ASN A 220 3.92 -2.44 5.43
C ASN A 220 3.21 -2.09 4.11
N LYS A 221 3.86 -2.35 2.96
CA LYS A 221 3.26 -2.05 1.64
C LYS A 221 1.97 -2.81 1.39
N VAL A 222 1.83 -4.05 1.86
CA VAL A 222 0.57 -4.81 1.75
C VAL A 222 -0.54 -4.14 2.55
N ALA A 223 -0.27 -3.74 3.80
CA ALA A 223 -1.26 -3.01 4.61
C ALA A 223 -1.60 -1.64 4.00
N TYR A 224 -0.61 -0.92 3.48
CA TYR A 224 -0.79 0.34 2.78
C TYR A 224 -1.71 0.21 1.55
N VAL A 225 -1.43 -0.77 0.70
CA VAL A 225 -2.24 -1.05 -0.50
C VAL A 225 -3.65 -1.44 -0.11
N PHE A 226 -3.81 -2.28 0.92
CA PHE A 226 -5.13 -2.65 1.42
C PHE A 226 -5.94 -1.41 1.83
N GLY A 227 -5.36 -0.50 2.62
CA GLY A 227 -6.03 0.76 2.98
C GLY A 227 -6.33 1.65 1.77
N THR A 228 -5.37 1.76 0.84
CA THR A 228 -5.46 2.64 -0.33
C THR A 228 -6.53 2.20 -1.32
N VAL A 229 -6.61 0.90 -1.60
CA VAL A 229 -7.59 0.34 -2.53
C VAL A 229 -9.00 0.61 -2.03
N LEU A 230 -9.22 0.40 -0.74
CA LEU A 230 -10.52 0.61 -0.11
C LEU A 230 -10.98 2.08 -0.16
N VAL A 231 -10.07 3.05 -0.34
CA VAL A 231 -10.45 4.44 -0.61
C VAL A 231 -11.21 4.56 -1.93
N ALA A 232 -10.80 3.82 -2.98
CA ALA A 232 -11.52 3.84 -4.26
C ALA A 232 -12.91 3.21 -4.15
N ASP A 233 -13.10 2.31 -3.18
CA ASP A 233 -14.39 1.69 -2.88
C ASP A 233 -15.22 2.52 -1.87
N GLY A 234 -14.75 3.71 -1.46
CA GLY A 234 -15.45 4.58 -0.51
C GLY A 234 -15.30 4.21 0.97
N ILE A 235 -14.44 3.22 1.28
CA ILE A 235 -14.22 2.68 2.63
C ILE A 235 -12.97 3.30 3.25
N TYR A 236 -13.16 4.42 3.93
CA TYR A 236 -12.05 5.29 4.39
C TYR A 236 -11.46 4.96 5.77
N GLY A 237 -12.11 4.08 6.55
CA GLY A 237 -11.65 3.71 7.90
C GLY A 237 -10.29 3.01 7.92
N PRO A 238 -10.11 1.92 7.15
CA PRO A 238 -8.84 1.21 7.06
C PRO A 238 -7.67 2.11 6.64
N MET A 239 -7.88 3.06 5.73
CA MET A 239 -6.84 4.02 5.33
C MET A 239 -6.43 4.92 6.50
N ALA A 240 -7.37 5.41 7.31
CA ALA A 240 -7.04 6.18 8.50
C ALA A 240 -6.19 5.36 9.48
N ALA A 241 -6.59 4.11 9.74
CA ALA A 241 -5.85 3.22 10.62
C ALA A 241 -4.42 2.98 10.13
N VAL A 242 -4.25 2.71 8.83
CA VAL A 242 -2.96 2.54 8.16
C VAL A 242 -2.09 3.79 8.29
N MET A 243 -2.64 4.97 8.03
CA MET A 243 -1.90 6.24 8.13
C MET A 243 -1.44 6.53 9.55
N ILE A 244 -2.39 6.53 10.50
CA ILE A 244 -2.12 6.76 11.92
C ILE A 244 -1.06 5.76 12.43
N ALA A 245 -1.20 4.49 12.06
CA ALA A 245 -0.29 3.45 12.47
C ALA A 245 1.11 3.59 11.85
N GLY A 246 1.25 4.02 10.60
CA GLY A 246 2.59 4.23 10.00
C GLY A 246 3.28 5.51 10.44
N MET A 247 2.54 6.51 10.95
CA MET A 247 3.11 7.71 11.59
C MET A 247 3.65 7.39 13.00
N THR A 248 3.12 6.36 13.65
CA THR A 248 3.38 6.03 15.05
C THR A 248 4.85 5.62 15.35
N PRO A 249 5.53 4.75 14.57
CA PRO A 249 6.87 4.26 14.90
C PRO A 249 7.92 5.37 15.07
N PRO A 250 8.14 6.25 14.08
CA PRO A 250 9.15 7.31 14.22
C PRO A 250 8.78 8.32 15.32
N LEU A 251 7.50 8.66 15.50
CA LEU A 251 7.06 9.59 16.56
C LEU A 251 7.27 8.99 17.97
N GLY A 252 6.92 7.72 18.14
CA GLY A 252 7.11 7.02 19.41
C GLY A 252 8.57 6.82 19.77
N LEU A 253 9.43 6.54 18.80
CA LEU A 253 10.87 6.41 19.00
C LEU A 253 11.54 7.74 19.32
N ALA A 254 11.16 8.82 18.62
CA ALA A 254 11.61 10.17 18.96
C ALA A 254 11.20 10.56 20.39
N LEU A 255 9.95 10.27 20.75
CA LEU A 255 9.44 10.51 22.11
C LEU A 255 10.22 9.71 23.17
N SER A 256 10.50 8.44 22.90
CA SER A 256 11.32 7.58 23.76
C SER A 256 12.72 8.17 23.99
N TYR A 257 13.36 8.66 22.92
CA TYR A 257 14.66 9.32 22.99
C TYR A 257 14.60 10.60 23.83
N PHE A 258 13.59 11.46 23.64
CA PHE A 258 13.49 12.72 24.39
C PHE A 258 13.18 12.52 25.87
N ILE A 259 12.49 11.43 26.24
CA ILE A 259 12.18 11.11 27.65
C ILE A 259 13.36 10.41 28.34
N ALA A 260 14.04 9.51 27.65
CA ALA A 260 15.12 8.70 28.21
C ALA A 260 16.37 8.69 27.31
N PRO A 261 17.01 9.85 27.08
CA PRO A 261 18.15 9.97 26.17
C PRO A 261 19.34 9.07 26.57
N GLN A 262 19.51 8.79 27.87
CA GLN A 262 20.55 7.90 28.40
C GLN A 262 20.47 6.44 27.91
N LYS A 263 19.36 6.03 27.26
CA LYS A 263 19.20 4.69 26.68
C LYS A 263 19.73 4.57 25.26
N TYR A 264 20.28 5.66 24.72
CA TYR A 264 20.69 5.75 23.33
C TYR A 264 22.09 6.37 23.23
N PRO A 265 22.88 6.01 22.20
CA PRO A 265 24.14 6.69 21.91
C PRO A 265 23.88 8.15 21.50
N GLU A 266 24.84 9.05 21.76
CA GLU A 266 24.71 10.48 21.43
C GLU A 266 24.45 10.72 19.93
N GLU A 267 25.03 9.88 19.08
CA GLU A 267 24.86 9.86 17.62
C GLU A 267 23.39 9.68 17.19
N MET A 268 22.56 9.09 18.07
CA MET A 268 21.14 8.87 17.78
C MET A 268 20.31 10.15 17.87
N ARG A 269 20.87 11.25 18.39
CA ARG A 269 20.18 12.55 18.50
C ARG A 269 19.65 13.05 17.17
N GLU A 270 20.47 12.98 16.12
CA GLU A 270 20.08 13.46 14.79
C GLU A 270 18.94 12.62 14.22
N SER A 271 19.01 11.30 14.40
CA SER A 271 17.94 10.37 14.00
C SER A 271 16.64 10.64 14.75
N ALA A 272 16.70 10.93 16.05
CA ALA A 272 15.52 11.25 16.86
C ALA A 272 14.86 12.58 16.45
N VAL A 273 15.67 13.61 16.16
CA VAL A 273 15.14 14.89 15.67
C VAL A 273 14.53 14.74 14.28
N ALA A 274 15.18 13.99 13.38
CA ALA A 274 14.67 13.75 12.03
C ALA A 274 13.41 12.87 12.00
N ALA A 275 13.26 11.94 12.95
CA ALA A 275 12.10 11.08 13.07
C ALA A 275 10.79 11.84 13.30
N VAL A 276 10.81 13.02 13.93
CA VAL A 276 9.61 13.83 14.18
C VAL A 276 8.92 14.28 12.87
N PRO A 277 9.56 15.09 11.99
CA PRO A 277 8.94 15.51 10.74
C PRO A 277 8.64 14.34 9.79
N MET A 278 9.46 13.27 9.80
CA MET A 278 9.18 12.05 9.03
C MET A 278 7.89 11.38 9.51
N GLY A 279 7.73 11.20 10.82
CA GLY A 279 6.53 10.63 11.41
C GLY A 279 5.29 11.45 11.12
N PHE A 280 5.36 12.79 11.25
CA PHE A 280 4.25 13.65 10.86
C PHE A 280 3.91 13.60 9.36
N SER A 281 4.87 13.22 8.51
CA SER A 281 4.68 13.10 7.07
C SER A 281 4.31 11.69 6.61
N PHE A 282 3.99 10.77 7.55
CA PHE A 282 3.67 9.38 7.25
C PHE A 282 4.83 8.64 6.51
N ILE A 283 6.05 8.90 6.97
CA ILE A 283 7.28 8.23 6.53
C ILE A 283 7.76 7.34 7.69
N THR A 284 7.40 6.06 7.64
CA THR A 284 7.68 5.08 8.70
C THR A 284 9.18 4.75 8.78
N GLU A 285 9.94 4.99 7.71
CA GLU A 285 11.37 4.74 7.57
C GLU A 285 12.22 5.49 8.60
N GLY A 286 11.69 6.57 9.21
CA GLY A 286 12.36 7.27 10.31
C GLY A 286 12.64 6.39 11.54
N ALA A 287 12.02 5.21 11.63
CA ALA A 287 12.27 4.21 12.66
C ALA A 287 13.46 3.28 12.35
N ILE A 288 13.93 3.20 11.09
CA ILE A 288 14.97 2.25 10.67
C ILE A 288 16.26 2.40 11.49
N PRO A 289 16.81 3.61 11.74
CA PRO A 289 18.05 3.74 12.52
C PRO A 289 17.94 3.13 13.93
N PHE A 290 16.77 3.27 14.58
CA PHE A 290 16.50 2.71 15.89
C PHE A 290 16.39 1.19 15.85
N ALA A 291 15.67 0.66 14.86
CA ALA A 291 15.48 -0.77 14.67
C ALA A 291 16.80 -1.46 14.30
N ALA A 292 17.67 -0.81 13.53
CA ALA A 292 19.00 -1.31 13.20
C ALA A 292 19.89 -1.40 14.45
N ALA A 293 19.79 -0.44 15.36
CA ALA A 293 20.57 -0.42 16.59
C ALA A 293 20.10 -1.45 17.64
N ASP A 294 18.80 -1.74 17.73
CA ASP A 294 18.24 -2.68 18.73
C ASP A 294 16.94 -3.33 18.24
N PRO A 295 17.01 -4.27 17.27
CA PRO A 295 15.83 -4.78 16.58
C PRO A 295 14.89 -5.56 17.51
N LEU A 296 15.45 -6.31 18.46
CA LEU A 296 14.68 -7.19 19.35
C LEU A 296 13.75 -6.41 20.29
N ARG A 297 14.11 -5.17 20.64
CA ARG A 297 13.30 -4.34 21.54
C ARG A 297 12.49 -3.31 20.76
N VAL A 298 13.06 -2.74 19.70
CA VAL A 298 12.40 -1.70 18.92
C VAL A 298 11.25 -2.26 18.10
N ILE A 299 11.47 -3.33 17.31
CA ILE A 299 10.46 -3.84 16.37
C ILE A 299 9.17 -4.27 17.11
N PRO A 300 9.22 -5.09 18.19
CA PRO A 300 8.00 -5.45 18.91
C PRO A 300 7.28 -4.24 19.51
N SER A 301 8.03 -3.24 19.98
CA SER A 301 7.46 -2.04 20.60
C SER A 301 6.71 -1.16 19.60
N ILE A 302 7.31 -0.91 18.43
CA ILE A 302 6.64 -0.14 17.36
C ILE A 302 5.44 -0.89 16.80
N VAL A 303 5.50 -2.23 16.71
CA VAL A 303 4.37 -3.05 16.27
C VAL A 303 3.20 -2.95 17.26
N VAL A 304 3.46 -3.07 18.56
CA VAL A 304 2.42 -2.92 19.59
C VAL A 304 1.83 -1.51 19.58
N GLY A 305 2.66 -0.47 19.46
CA GLY A 305 2.20 0.91 19.40
C GLY A 305 1.34 1.18 18.17
N SER A 306 1.78 0.79 16.98
CA SER A 306 1.03 0.97 15.74
C SER A 306 -0.23 0.13 15.67
N ALA A 307 -0.21 -1.10 16.19
CA ALA A 307 -1.41 -1.92 16.33
C ALA A 307 -2.43 -1.26 17.27
N THR A 308 -1.97 -0.68 18.38
CA THR A 308 -2.84 0.06 19.31
C THR A 308 -3.44 1.31 18.64
N ALA A 309 -2.64 2.04 17.88
CA ALA A 309 -3.08 3.23 17.15
C ALA A 309 -4.15 2.90 16.09
N GLY A 310 -3.91 1.85 15.29
CA GLY A 310 -4.85 1.40 14.27
C GLY A 310 -6.15 0.84 14.86
N ALA A 311 -6.05 0.07 15.96
CA ALA A 311 -7.19 -0.44 16.71
C ALA A 311 -8.05 0.70 17.27
N ALA A 312 -7.42 1.72 17.85
CA ALA A 312 -8.10 2.91 18.36
C ALA A 312 -8.78 3.71 17.23
N ALA A 313 -8.09 3.90 16.10
CA ALA A 313 -8.64 4.61 14.94
C ALA A 313 -9.92 3.94 14.42
N MET A 314 -9.89 2.62 14.21
CA MET A 314 -11.05 1.86 13.77
C MET A 314 -12.15 1.82 14.83
N GLY A 315 -11.79 1.70 16.11
CA GLY A 315 -12.74 1.68 17.22
C GLY A 315 -13.49 3.00 17.41
N LEU A 316 -12.80 4.13 17.17
CA LEU A 316 -13.38 5.48 17.22
C LEU A 316 -14.06 5.89 15.91
N GLY A 317 -13.97 5.08 14.85
CA GLY A 317 -14.56 5.38 13.55
C GLY A 317 -13.88 6.55 12.82
N VAL A 318 -12.58 6.75 13.02
CA VAL A 318 -11.81 7.76 12.29
C VAL A 318 -11.65 7.31 10.84
N THR A 319 -11.87 8.21 9.89
CA THR A 319 -11.79 7.92 8.45
C THR A 319 -10.89 8.92 7.74
N MET A 320 -10.22 8.49 6.67
CA MET A 320 -9.31 9.33 5.89
C MET A 320 -9.45 9.02 4.40
N PRO A 321 -9.96 9.97 3.58
CA PRO A 321 -10.12 9.76 2.15
C PRO A 321 -8.82 10.01 1.35
N ALA A 322 -7.80 10.63 1.95
CA ALA A 322 -6.51 10.81 1.30
C ALA A 322 -5.54 9.67 1.70
N PRO A 323 -5.04 8.87 0.76
CA PRO A 323 -4.14 7.76 1.06
C PRO A 323 -2.69 8.19 1.37
N HIS A 324 -2.35 9.48 1.23
CA HIS A 324 -0.99 9.96 1.51
C HIS A 324 -0.99 11.42 1.97
N GLY A 325 0.11 11.84 2.62
CA GLY A 325 0.31 13.21 3.10
C GLY A 325 0.36 13.39 4.62
N GLY A 326 0.19 12.34 5.42
CA GLY A 326 0.32 12.41 6.88
C GLY A 326 -0.54 13.50 7.53
N VAL A 327 0.04 14.28 8.43
CA VAL A 327 -0.65 15.40 9.11
C VAL A 327 -1.06 16.51 8.14
N TRP A 328 -0.42 16.61 6.96
CA TRP A 328 -0.69 17.69 5.99
C TRP A 328 -2.07 17.58 5.34
N VAL A 329 -2.67 16.38 5.36
CA VAL A 329 -4.03 16.14 4.84
C VAL A 329 -5.05 15.90 5.96
N ILE A 330 -4.70 16.20 7.22
CA ILE A 330 -5.51 15.84 8.39
C ILE A 330 -6.91 16.46 8.40
N ILE A 331 -7.08 17.60 7.77
CA ILE A 331 -8.35 18.30 7.62
C ILE A 331 -9.42 17.49 6.87
N LEU A 332 -9.02 16.47 6.09
CA LEU A 332 -9.95 15.57 5.41
C LEU A 332 -10.40 14.42 6.32
N SER A 333 -9.77 14.27 7.48
CA SER A 333 -10.19 13.29 8.46
C SER A 333 -11.60 13.59 8.94
N SER A 334 -12.41 12.57 9.16
CA SER A 334 -13.72 12.76 9.82
C SER A 334 -13.60 13.33 11.24
N SER A 335 -12.44 13.16 11.88
CA SER A 335 -12.15 13.74 13.19
C SER A 335 -10.67 14.06 13.30
N ILE A 336 -10.33 15.34 13.23
CA ILE A 336 -8.94 15.83 13.40
C ILE A 336 -8.42 15.44 14.80
N LEU A 337 -9.23 15.68 15.84
CA LEU A 337 -8.85 15.35 17.22
C LEU A 337 -8.73 13.84 17.42
N GLY A 338 -9.64 13.05 16.87
CA GLY A 338 -9.56 11.58 16.92
C GLY A 338 -8.31 11.05 16.24
N PHE A 339 -7.97 11.59 15.07
CA PHE A 339 -6.76 11.23 14.32
C PHE A 339 -5.49 11.52 15.12
N LEU A 340 -5.35 12.74 15.66
CA LEU A 340 -4.20 13.12 16.51
C LEU A 340 -4.13 12.31 17.81
N ALA A 341 -5.29 12.06 18.45
CA ALA A 341 -5.34 11.29 19.68
C ALA A 341 -4.88 9.83 19.48
N CYS A 342 -5.24 9.20 18.36
CA CYS A 342 -4.80 7.85 18.05
C CYS A 342 -3.30 7.79 17.76
N ILE A 343 -2.74 8.78 17.05
CA ILE A 343 -1.29 8.91 16.85
C ILE A 343 -0.58 9.07 18.20
N ALA A 344 -1.06 9.98 19.04
CA ALA A 344 -0.48 10.23 20.35
C ALA A 344 -0.52 8.97 21.24
N LEU A 345 -1.63 8.23 21.22
CA LEU A 345 -1.78 6.97 21.93
C LEU A 345 -0.75 5.93 21.45
N GLY A 346 -0.65 5.71 20.14
CA GLY A 346 0.31 4.77 19.57
C GLY A 346 1.77 5.15 19.85
N ALA A 347 2.09 6.43 19.71
CA ALA A 347 3.43 6.96 19.97
C ALA A 347 3.79 6.83 21.46
N ALA A 348 2.85 7.10 22.37
CA ALA A 348 3.04 6.90 23.80
C ALA A 348 3.26 5.42 24.16
N VAL A 349 2.45 4.51 23.61
CA VAL A 349 2.62 3.06 23.82
C VAL A 349 3.99 2.59 23.30
N THR A 350 4.39 3.03 22.11
CA THR A 350 5.72 2.75 21.55
C THR A 350 6.82 3.25 22.49
N ALA A 351 6.74 4.51 22.92
CA ALA A 351 7.77 5.13 23.76
C ALA A 351 7.91 4.42 25.11
N VAL A 352 6.79 4.11 25.76
CA VAL A 352 6.76 3.37 27.03
C VAL A 352 7.38 1.98 26.85
N MET A 353 6.96 1.23 25.83
CA MET A 353 7.48 -0.11 25.56
C MET A 353 8.99 -0.11 25.31
N VAL A 354 9.48 0.76 24.41
CA VAL A 354 10.92 0.84 24.12
C VAL A 354 11.71 1.28 25.35
N THR A 355 11.23 2.30 26.07
CA THR A 355 11.92 2.83 27.27
C THR A 355 12.03 1.76 28.37
N LEU A 356 10.98 0.96 28.59
CA LEU A 356 10.99 -0.10 29.60
C LEU A 356 11.86 -1.30 29.20
N LEU A 357 11.91 -1.63 27.90
CA LEU A 357 12.64 -2.80 27.42
C LEU A 357 14.14 -2.53 27.23
N LYS A 358 14.54 -1.31 26.83
CA LYS A 358 15.94 -0.95 26.62
C LYS A 358 16.67 -0.71 27.93
N SER A 359 17.86 -1.27 28.05
CA SER A 359 18.82 -0.94 29.11
C SER A 359 19.50 0.41 28.82
N ASP A 360 20.14 0.99 29.83
CA ASP A 360 20.92 2.22 29.64
C ASP A 360 22.12 1.94 28.72
N HIS A 361 22.47 2.92 27.90
CA HIS A 361 23.58 2.76 26.96
C HIS A 361 24.89 2.87 27.74
N THR A 362 25.71 1.82 27.66
CA THR A 362 27.09 1.83 28.16
C THR A 362 28.02 2.06 26.98
N GLU A 363 28.80 3.15 27.02
CA GLU A 363 29.92 3.34 26.10
C GLU A 363 30.93 2.21 26.35
N GLU A 364 31.17 1.36 25.35
CA GLU A 364 32.34 0.48 25.37
C GLU A 364 33.57 1.38 25.25
N THR A 365 34.23 1.63 26.38
CA THR A 365 35.53 2.27 26.39
C THR A 365 36.50 1.32 25.68
N GLU A 366 36.80 1.59 24.41
CA GLU A 366 38.00 1.04 23.78
C GLU A 366 39.19 1.49 24.62
N SER A 367 39.63 0.63 25.54
CA SER A 367 40.91 0.78 26.20
C SER A 367 41.98 0.53 25.14
N THR A 368 42.29 1.57 24.37
CA THR A 368 43.50 1.66 23.57
C THR A 368 44.65 1.45 24.52
N THR A 369 45.13 0.22 24.60
CA THR A 369 46.29 -0.14 25.38
C THR A 369 47.47 0.46 24.63
N THR A 370 47.80 1.70 24.99
CA THR A 370 49.09 2.31 24.67
C THR A 370 50.14 1.48 25.40
N THR A 371 50.60 0.38 24.79
CA THR A 371 51.88 -0.22 25.13
C THR A 371 52.96 0.79 24.74
N GLY A 372 53.27 1.68 25.68
CA GLY A 372 54.50 2.45 25.67
C GLY A 372 55.67 1.49 25.64
N SER A 373 56.28 1.33 24.46
CA SER A 373 57.60 0.74 24.33
C SER A 373 58.62 1.76 24.81
N THR A 374 58.94 1.72 26.10
CA THR A 374 60.16 2.30 26.66
C THR A 374 60.84 1.26 27.54
N ALA A 375 61.79 0.53 26.94
CA ALA A 375 63.11 0.19 27.48
C ALA A 375 63.88 -0.63 26.44
#